data_AF-A0A515EVG9-F1
#
_entry.id   AF-A0A515EVG9-F1
#
_cell.length_a   1.000
_cell.length_b   1.000
_cell.length_c   1.000
_cell.angle_alpha   90.00
_cell.angle_beta   90.00
_cell.angle_gamma   90.00
#
_symmetry.space_group_name_H-M   'P 1'
#
loop_
_entity.id
_entity.type
_entity.pdbx_description
1 polymer ?
#
loop_
_entity_poly.entity_id
_entity_poly.type
_entity_poly.pdbx_seq_one_letter_code
_entity_poly.pdbx_strand_id
1 'polypeptide(L)'
;MPFDWRLVTPGPAVTYPWKDFVQPNGVPVVYADVLATYSVELEDTLQTAVILSLFTDRRAGIDDKLPQGETDRRGWVGDEFTTDDFDSRPDPWGSLLWTCYGGKSSQELLERARFAAAEALDWMLRDGIASRVSVIAQWVGERQDRLAVRPSIYKPGQVAPVYDVLWGTSVKRFIQ
;
A
#
# COMPACT_ATOMS: atom_id res chain seq x y z
N MET A 1 -8.06 9.11 0.75
CA MET A 1 -6.78 9.83 0.51
C MET A 1 -6.20 9.34 -0.82
N PRO A 2 -6.04 10.16 -1.86
CA PRO A 2 -5.39 9.68 -3.08
C PRO A 2 -3.87 9.86 -2.92
N PHE A 3 -3.19 8.75 -2.64
CA PHE A 3 -1.75 8.64 -2.35
C PHE A 3 -0.92 8.40 -3.63
N ASP A 4 -1.50 8.66 -4.79
CA ASP A 4 -0.95 8.34 -6.10
C ASP A 4 -0.35 9.61 -6.70
N TRP A 5 0.74 10.15 -6.20
CA TRP A 5 1.31 11.42 -6.68
C TRP A 5 2.65 11.19 -7.40
N ARG A 6 2.69 11.46 -8.70
CA ARG A 6 3.89 11.36 -9.55
C ARG A 6 4.37 12.75 -9.96
N LEU A 7 5.69 12.93 -10.04
CA LEU A 7 6.28 14.15 -10.59
C LEU A 7 6.07 14.19 -12.10
N VAL A 8 5.45 15.27 -12.58
CA VAL A 8 5.34 15.57 -14.00
C VAL A 8 6.73 15.94 -14.53
N THR A 9 6.98 15.64 -15.80
CA THR A 9 8.18 16.12 -16.50
C THR A 9 8.27 17.64 -16.34
N PRO A 10 9.40 18.17 -15.84
CA PRO A 10 9.50 19.59 -15.55
C PRO A 10 9.25 20.42 -16.81
N GLY A 11 8.32 21.36 -16.71
CA GLY A 11 8.10 22.38 -17.72
C GLY A 11 9.14 23.50 -17.61
N PRO A 12 9.30 24.35 -18.65
CA PRO A 12 10.10 25.54 -18.55
C PRO A 12 9.60 26.39 -17.38
N ALA A 13 10.54 26.92 -16.60
CA ALA A 13 10.21 27.70 -15.43
C ALA A 13 9.37 28.93 -15.81
N VAL A 14 8.17 29.01 -15.25
CA VAL A 14 7.33 30.19 -15.36
C VAL A 14 7.67 31.08 -14.17
N THR A 15 8.15 32.30 -14.41
CA THR A 15 8.45 33.24 -13.34
C THR A 15 7.15 33.66 -12.67
N TYR A 16 6.88 33.12 -11.48
CA TYR A 16 5.76 33.58 -10.66
C TYR A 16 6.22 34.74 -9.78
N PRO A 17 5.52 35.88 -9.78
CA PRO A 17 5.81 36.96 -8.85
C PRO A 17 5.44 36.48 -7.44
N TRP A 18 6.42 36.06 -6.66
CA TRP A 18 6.25 35.81 -5.23
C TRP A 18 6.67 37.05 -4.45
N LYS A 19 5.92 37.36 -3.39
CA LYS A 19 6.18 38.53 -2.55
C LYS A 19 7.05 38.09 -1.38
N ASP A 20 8.27 38.62 -1.31
CA ASP A 20 9.15 38.43 -0.16
C ASP A 20 8.67 39.32 0.99
N PHE A 21 8.13 38.70 2.05
CA PHE A 21 7.59 39.41 3.22
C PHE A 21 8.67 39.83 4.22
N VAL A 22 9.95 39.55 3.94
CA VAL A 22 11.05 39.91 4.85
C VAL A 22 11.37 41.41 4.77
N GLN A 23 10.94 42.12 3.72
CA GLN A 23 11.30 43.53 3.53
C GLN A 23 10.15 44.52 3.78
N PRO A 24 10.40 45.60 4.55
CA PRO A 24 9.38 46.60 4.88
C PRO A 24 8.97 47.49 3.69
N ASN A 25 9.76 47.52 2.60
CA ASN A 25 9.49 48.32 1.40
C ASN A 25 8.81 47.53 0.26
N GLY A 26 8.61 46.21 0.43
CA GLY A 26 7.95 45.34 -0.57
C GLY A 26 8.70 45.17 -1.89
N VAL A 27 9.99 45.54 -1.97
CA VAL A 27 10.81 45.40 -3.18
C VAL A 27 11.70 44.16 -3.03
N PRO A 28 11.65 43.19 -3.97
CA PRO A 28 12.52 42.01 -3.90
C PRO A 28 13.98 42.37 -4.19
N VAL A 29 14.91 41.95 -3.32
CA VAL A 29 16.38 42.18 -3.47
C VAL A 29 17.11 40.97 -4.08
N VAL A 30 16.48 39.81 -4.08
CA VAL A 30 17.07 38.57 -4.60
C VAL A 30 16.15 38.02 -5.69
N TYR A 31 16.69 37.89 -6.91
CA TYR A 31 16.06 37.11 -7.96
C TYR A 31 16.42 35.64 -7.74
N ALA A 32 15.48 34.85 -7.24
CA ALA A 32 15.59 33.41 -7.33
C ALA A 32 15.30 33.01 -8.78
N ASP A 33 16.32 32.58 -9.51
CA ASP A 33 16.13 32.04 -10.85
C ASP A 33 15.51 30.64 -10.71
N VAL A 34 14.27 30.49 -11.14
CA VAL A 34 13.57 29.21 -11.08
C VAL A 34 14.16 28.36 -12.21
N LEU A 35 14.95 27.34 -11.88
CA LEU A 35 15.61 26.50 -12.88
C LEU A 35 14.65 25.50 -13.55
N ALA A 36 13.62 25.07 -12.83
CA ALA A 36 12.57 24.16 -13.31
C ALA A 36 11.32 24.26 -12.42
N THR A 37 10.14 24.10 -13.01
CA THR A 37 8.89 23.92 -12.26
C THR A 37 8.47 22.46 -12.31
N TYR A 38 8.37 21.84 -11.14
CA TYR A 38 7.83 20.50 -10.97
C TYR A 38 6.38 20.60 -10.51
N SER A 39 5.48 19.88 -11.17
CA SER A 39 4.11 19.68 -10.70
C SER A 39 3.88 18.21 -10.36
N VAL A 40 2.82 17.95 -9.61
CA VAL A 40 2.45 16.61 -9.17
C VAL A 40 1.15 16.22 -9.87
N GLU A 41 1.12 15.03 -10.47
CA GLU A 41 -0.05 14.43 -11.12
C GLU A 41 -0.49 13.16 -10.40
N LEU A 42 -1.74 12.76 -10.61
CA LEU A 42 -2.24 11.49 -10.08
C LEU A 42 -1.67 10.31 -10.88
N GLU A 43 -1.04 9.36 -10.19
CA GLU A 43 -0.49 8.13 -10.75
C GLU A 43 -1.61 7.10 -11.00
N ASP A 44 -1.62 6.44 -12.16
CA ASP A 44 -2.68 5.48 -12.51
C ASP A 44 -2.36 4.02 -12.11
N THR A 45 -1.25 3.79 -11.40
CA THR A 45 -0.64 2.45 -11.25
C THR A 45 -1.18 1.62 -10.08
N LEU A 46 -2.12 2.13 -9.27
CA LEU A 46 -2.66 1.49 -8.05
C LEU A 46 -1.60 1.00 -7.05
N GLN A 47 -0.32 1.29 -7.29
CA GLN A 47 0.80 0.62 -6.65
C GLN A 47 0.85 0.96 -5.17
N THR A 48 0.70 2.23 -4.83
CA THR A 48 0.69 2.71 -3.45
C THR A 48 -0.53 2.15 -2.70
N ALA A 49 -1.70 2.11 -3.35
CA ALA A 49 -2.90 1.49 -2.79
C ALA A 49 -2.66 0.04 -2.37
N VAL A 50 -2.06 -0.74 -3.26
CA VAL A 50 -1.75 -2.15 -3.02
C VAL A 50 -0.72 -2.31 -1.92
N ILE A 51 0.36 -1.51 -1.95
CA ILE A 51 1.41 -1.56 -0.92
C ILE A 51 0.81 -1.25 0.45
N LEU A 52 0.04 -0.17 0.57
CA LEU A 52 -0.59 0.20 1.83
C LEU A 52 -1.58 -0.86 2.30
N SER A 53 -2.32 -1.49 1.39
CA SER A 53 -3.27 -2.56 1.74
C SER A 53 -2.55 -3.80 2.26
N LEU A 54 -1.46 -4.22 1.62
CA LEU A 54 -0.76 -5.46 1.97
C LEU A 54 0.20 -5.30 3.15
N PHE A 55 0.90 -4.17 3.25
CA PHE A 55 1.99 -3.96 4.21
C PHE A 55 1.62 -3.10 5.41
N THR A 56 0.37 -2.67 5.52
CA THR A 56 -0.16 -2.16 6.79
C THR A 56 -0.69 -3.35 7.60
N ASP A 57 -0.36 -3.41 8.88
CA ASP A 57 -0.81 -4.49 9.75
C ASP A 57 -2.26 -4.24 10.19
N ARG A 58 -3.16 -5.13 9.79
CA ARG A 58 -4.53 -5.18 10.35
C ARG A 58 -4.47 -5.80 11.75
N ARG A 59 -5.31 -5.30 12.66
CA ARG A 59 -5.45 -5.87 14.00
C ARG A 59 -6.01 -7.30 13.92
N ALA A 60 -5.33 -8.26 14.55
CA ALA A 60 -5.82 -9.64 14.64
C ALA A 60 -7.06 -9.74 15.55
N GLY A 61 -8.03 -10.53 15.12
CA GLY A 61 -9.24 -10.87 15.88
C GLY A 61 -8.96 -11.75 17.09
N ILE A 62 -10.01 -12.10 17.84
CA ILE A 62 -9.87 -12.96 19.03
C ILE A 62 -9.58 -14.41 18.69
N ASP A 63 -10.06 -14.86 17.54
CA ASP A 63 -9.91 -16.23 17.06
C ASP A 63 -8.69 -16.39 16.14
N ASP A 64 -8.03 -15.28 15.78
CA ASP A 64 -6.85 -15.32 14.92
C ASP A 64 -5.63 -15.86 15.66
N LYS A 65 -4.98 -16.86 15.04
CA LYS A 65 -3.78 -17.46 15.58
C LYS A 65 -2.58 -16.54 15.40
N LEU A 66 -2.12 -15.98 16.52
CA LEU A 66 -0.90 -15.19 16.58
C LEU A 66 0.36 -16.04 16.32
N PRO A 67 1.44 -15.42 15.79
CA PRO A 67 2.75 -16.05 15.73
C PRO A 67 3.23 -16.54 17.10
N GLN A 68 4.06 -17.58 17.10
CA GLN A 68 4.53 -18.19 18.35
C GLN A 68 5.33 -17.18 19.19
N GLY A 69 4.88 -16.94 20.43
CA GLY A 69 5.52 -16.01 21.36
C GLY A 69 5.05 -14.56 21.23
N GLU A 70 4.12 -14.27 20.32
CA GLU A 70 3.55 -12.94 20.16
C GLU A 70 2.30 -12.77 21.04
N THR A 71 2.23 -11.66 21.76
CA THR A 71 1.05 -11.27 22.55
C THR A 71 0.37 -10.02 21.98
N ASP A 72 1.08 -9.26 21.14
CA ASP A 72 0.52 -8.09 20.48
C ASP A 72 -0.31 -8.49 19.26
N ARG A 73 -1.53 -7.95 19.18
CA ARG A 73 -2.44 -8.13 18.04
C ARG A 73 -2.20 -7.11 16.92
N ARG A 74 -1.23 -6.21 17.12
CA ARG A 74 -0.87 -5.12 16.22
C ARG A 74 -2.11 -4.31 15.80
N GLY A 75 -1.99 -3.56 14.72
CA GLY A 75 -3.07 -2.80 14.13
C GLY A 75 -2.58 -1.49 13.53
N TRP A 76 -3.39 -0.93 12.64
CA TRP A 76 -3.14 0.37 12.08
C TRP A 76 -3.68 1.46 13.02
N VAL A 77 -2.85 2.46 13.32
CA VAL A 77 -3.26 3.58 14.18
C VAL A 77 -4.45 4.37 13.61
N GLY A 78 -4.65 4.34 12.29
CA GLY A 78 -5.77 5.03 11.64
C GLY A 78 -7.14 4.42 11.96
N ASP A 79 -7.22 3.14 12.32
CA ASP A 79 -8.47 2.49 12.70
C ASP A 79 -9.04 3.11 13.99
N GLU A 80 -8.20 3.61 14.90
CA GLU A 80 -8.65 4.26 16.15
C GLU A 80 -9.38 5.60 15.90
N PHE A 81 -9.17 6.21 14.72
CA PHE A 81 -9.79 7.46 14.32
C PHE A 81 -11.01 7.26 13.40
N THR A 82 -11.44 6.01 13.19
CA THR A 82 -12.69 5.70 12.47
C THR A 82 -13.89 5.91 13.40
N THR A 83 -14.24 7.17 13.65
CA THR A 83 -15.52 7.55 14.27
C THR A 83 -16.53 7.91 13.20
N ASP A 84 -17.83 7.79 13.53
CA ASP A 84 -18.95 8.12 12.64
C ASP A 84 -18.83 9.52 11.99
N ASP A 85 -18.10 10.44 12.64
CA ASP A 85 -17.93 11.84 12.23
C ASP A 85 -16.78 12.09 11.25
N PHE A 86 -15.76 11.21 11.17
CA PHE A 86 -14.53 11.48 10.40
C PHE A 86 -14.36 10.55 9.21
N ASP A 87 -14.60 9.25 9.40
CA ASP A 87 -14.36 8.24 8.38
C ASP A 87 -15.19 6.98 8.67
N SER A 88 -16.38 6.91 8.06
CA SER A 88 -17.34 5.81 8.23
C SER A 88 -16.94 4.57 7.41
N ARG A 89 -15.65 4.23 7.38
CA ARG A 89 -15.16 3.05 6.68
C ARG A 89 -15.61 1.79 7.44
N PRO A 90 -16.36 0.87 6.80
CA PRO A 90 -16.86 -0.32 7.48
C PRO A 90 -15.78 -1.36 7.78
N ASP A 91 -14.59 -1.25 7.16
CA ASP A 91 -13.55 -2.27 7.27
C ASP A 91 -12.21 -1.72 7.78
N PRO A 92 -11.52 -2.48 8.64
CA PRO A 92 -10.19 -2.12 9.12
C PRO A 92 -9.16 -2.18 8.00
N TRP A 93 -8.24 -1.21 8.00
CA TRP A 93 -7.20 -1.13 6.99
C TRP A 93 -6.10 -2.19 7.18
N GLY A 94 -5.40 -2.53 6.10
CA GLY A 94 -4.25 -3.44 6.15
C GLY A 94 -4.58 -4.92 5.97
N SER A 95 -3.59 -5.78 6.24
CA SER A 95 -3.67 -7.23 6.06
C SER A 95 -3.23 -8.01 7.31
N LEU A 96 -3.69 -9.27 7.41
CA LEU A 96 -3.23 -10.24 8.41
C LEU A 96 -2.01 -11.04 7.93
N LEU A 97 -1.32 -10.61 6.87
CA LEU A 97 -0.13 -11.31 6.35
C LEU A 97 0.96 -11.45 7.42
N TRP A 98 1.00 -10.54 8.38
CA TRP A 98 1.97 -10.59 9.46
C TRP A 98 1.79 -11.78 10.40
N THR A 99 0.58 -12.34 10.50
CA THR A 99 0.32 -13.59 11.25
C THR A 99 1.01 -14.80 10.62
N CYS A 100 1.44 -14.68 9.37
CA CYS A 100 2.18 -15.71 8.65
C CYS A 100 3.70 -15.65 8.89
N TYR A 101 4.20 -14.63 9.58
CA TYR A 101 5.61 -14.57 9.98
C TYR A 101 5.95 -15.68 10.99
N GLY A 102 7.10 -16.32 10.81
CA GLY A 102 7.63 -17.33 11.74
C GLY A 102 6.94 -18.70 11.70
N GLY A 103 5.95 -18.90 10.83
CA GLY A 103 5.28 -20.20 10.65
C GLY A 103 6.14 -21.22 9.91
N LYS A 104 5.92 -22.51 10.18
CA LYS A 104 6.49 -23.62 9.38
C LYS A 104 5.94 -23.54 7.95
N SER A 105 6.80 -23.75 6.95
CA SER A 105 6.37 -23.82 5.55
C SER A 105 5.35 -24.94 5.36
N SER A 106 4.10 -24.56 5.13
CA SER A 106 2.96 -25.46 4.93
C SER A 106 2.05 -24.91 3.83
N GLN A 107 1.23 -25.79 3.25
CA GLN A 107 0.21 -25.38 2.28
C GLN A 107 -0.90 -24.55 2.93
N GLU A 108 -1.24 -24.85 4.18
CA GLU A 108 -2.18 -24.06 4.99
C GLU A 108 -1.73 -22.61 5.13
N LEU A 109 -0.42 -22.37 5.31
CA LEU A 109 0.13 -21.02 5.39
C LEU A 109 0.01 -20.26 4.06
N LEU A 110 0.17 -20.94 2.92
CA LEU A 110 -0.03 -20.33 1.60
C LEU A 110 -1.47 -19.91 1.41
N GLU A 111 -2.43 -20.78 1.74
CA GLU A 111 -3.84 -20.45 1.64
C GLU A 111 -4.19 -19.28 2.55
N ARG A 112 -3.75 -19.32 3.81
CA ARG A 112 -3.97 -18.21 4.75
C ARG A 112 -3.37 -16.89 4.25
N ALA A 113 -2.17 -16.92 3.68
CA ALA A 113 -1.55 -15.73 3.10
C ALA A 113 -2.32 -15.22 1.87
N ARG A 114 -2.78 -16.12 1.00
CA ARG A 114 -3.63 -15.77 -0.14
C ARG A 114 -4.95 -15.13 0.31
N PHE A 115 -5.63 -15.71 1.30
CA PHE A 115 -6.87 -15.16 1.85
C PHE A 115 -6.65 -13.80 2.50
N ALA A 116 -5.66 -13.67 3.37
CA ALA A 116 -5.35 -12.40 4.04
C ALA A 116 -5.02 -11.27 3.06
N ALA A 117 -4.29 -11.57 1.98
CA ALA A 117 -4.00 -10.60 0.93
C ALA A 117 -5.22 -10.27 0.06
N ALA A 118 -6.10 -11.24 -0.21
CA ALA A 118 -7.34 -11.00 -0.95
C ALA A 118 -8.31 -10.12 -0.16
N GLU A 119 -8.50 -10.38 1.13
CA GLU A 119 -9.34 -9.55 2.01
C GLU A 119 -8.81 -8.13 2.17
N ALA A 120 -7.49 -7.96 2.20
CA ALA A 120 -6.88 -6.63 2.26
C ALA A 120 -7.12 -5.81 0.98
N LEU A 121 -7.37 -6.45 -0.16
CA LEU A 121 -7.60 -5.80 -1.46
C LEU A 121 -9.08 -5.75 -1.84
N ASP A 122 -9.97 -6.35 -1.05
CA ASP A 122 -11.39 -6.46 -1.37
C ASP A 122 -12.11 -5.10 -1.47
N TRP A 123 -11.65 -4.10 -0.71
CA TRP A 123 -12.18 -2.74 -0.77
C TRP A 123 -12.10 -2.13 -2.18
N MET A 124 -11.10 -2.53 -2.99
CA MET A 124 -10.97 -2.05 -4.36
C MET A 124 -12.12 -2.52 -5.27
N LEU A 125 -12.73 -3.69 -4.96
CA LEU A 125 -13.91 -4.18 -5.66
C LEU A 125 -15.15 -3.41 -5.23
N ARG A 126 -15.31 -3.17 -3.91
CA ARG A 126 -16.46 -2.46 -3.34
C ARG A 126 -16.53 -1.00 -3.76
N ASP A 127 -15.39 -0.33 -3.83
CA ASP A 127 -15.29 1.07 -4.28
C ASP A 127 -15.30 1.20 -5.82
N GLY A 128 -15.38 0.09 -6.56
CA GLY A 128 -15.46 0.08 -8.03
C GLY A 128 -14.15 0.42 -8.73
N ILE A 129 -13.03 0.49 -8.01
CA ILE A 129 -11.68 0.76 -8.55
C ILE A 129 -11.20 -0.42 -9.40
N ALA A 130 -11.48 -1.64 -8.93
CA ALA A 130 -11.17 -2.87 -9.63
C ALA A 130 -12.46 -3.62 -9.99
N SER A 131 -12.46 -4.27 -11.16
CA SER A 131 -13.51 -5.21 -11.57
C SER A 131 -13.22 -6.64 -11.10
N ARG A 132 -11.93 -6.97 -10.91
CA ARG A 132 -11.48 -8.29 -10.46
C ARG A 132 -10.13 -8.17 -9.77
N VAL A 133 -9.99 -8.88 -8.66
CA VAL A 133 -8.73 -9.07 -7.94
C VAL A 133 -8.46 -10.58 -7.85
N SER A 134 -7.26 -11.01 -8.20
CA SER A 134 -6.81 -12.40 -8.08
C SER A 134 -5.48 -12.42 -7.36
N VAL A 135 -5.34 -13.23 -6.31
CA VAL A 135 -4.11 -13.30 -5.52
C VAL A 135 -3.54 -14.72 -5.55
N ILE A 136 -2.25 -14.84 -5.83
CA ILE A 136 -1.53 -16.12 -5.76
C ILE A 136 -0.48 -16.03 -4.67
N ALA A 137 -0.45 -17.01 -3.77
CA ALA A 137 0.62 -17.18 -2.79
C ALA A 137 1.45 -18.41 -3.16
N GLN A 138 2.78 -18.29 -3.13
CA GLN A 138 3.69 -19.38 -3.47
C GLN A 138 5.00 -19.30 -2.68
N TRP A 139 5.64 -20.46 -2.50
CA TRP A 139 6.99 -20.53 -1.95
C TRP A 139 8.02 -20.28 -3.06
N VAL A 140 8.93 -19.33 -2.84
CA VAL A 140 9.97 -18.93 -3.80
C VAL A 140 11.37 -19.00 -3.17
N GLY A 141 12.40 -19.03 -4.02
CA GLY A 141 13.81 -19.19 -3.62
C GLY A 141 14.34 -20.60 -3.86
N GLU A 142 15.67 -20.74 -3.90
CA GLU A 142 16.34 -22.02 -4.18
C GLU A 142 15.92 -23.15 -3.22
N ARG A 143 15.58 -22.77 -1.99
CA ARG A 143 15.14 -23.69 -0.93
C ARG A 143 13.64 -23.62 -0.64
N GLN A 144 12.87 -22.91 -1.47
CA GLN A 144 11.44 -22.65 -1.26
C GLN A 144 11.16 -22.12 0.15
N ASP A 145 11.99 -21.18 0.59
CA ASP A 145 12.01 -20.70 1.97
C ASP A 145 11.30 -19.37 2.16
N ARG A 146 10.95 -18.66 1.07
CA ARG A 146 10.30 -17.35 1.10
C ARG A 146 8.86 -17.41 0.63
N LEU A 147 7.96 -16.75 1.35
CA LEU A 147 6.57 -16.60 0.98
C LEU A 147 6.43 -15.40 0.01
N ALA A 148 5.99 -15.64 -1.21
CA ALA A 148 5.66 -14.59 -2.17
C ALA A 148 4.15 -14.52 -2.42
N VAL A 149 3.65 -13.30 -2.50
CA VAL A 149 2.25 -12.99 -2.83
C VAL A 149 2.24 -12.16 -4.11
N ARG A 150 1.42 -12.57 -5.07
CA ARG A 150 1.24 -11.90 -6.36
C ARG A 150 -0.24 -11.53 -6.52
N PRO A 151 -0.62 -10.28 -6.25
CA PRO A 151 -1.93 -9.76 -6.62
C PRO A 151 -1.93 -9.37 -8.11
N SER A 152 -2.98 -9.76 -8.81
CA SER A 152 -3.30 -9.36 -10.18
C SER A 152 -4.65 -8.63 -10.17
N ILE A 153 -4.64 -7.35 -10.53
CA ILE A 153 -5.81 -6.45 -10.40
C ILE A 153 -6.23 -5.96 -11.78
N TYR A 154 -7.52 -6.05 -12.08
CA TYR A 154 -8.12 -5.69 -13.37
C TYR A 154 -9.07 -4.51 -13.20
N LYS A 155 -8.82 -3.40 -13.90
CA LYS A 155 -9.76 -2.27 -13.94
C LYS A 155 -10.98 -2.58 -14.82
N PRO A 156 -12.14 -1.96 -14.56
CA PRO A 156 -13.32 -2.12 -15.42
C PRO A 156 -13.00 -1.83 -16.89
N GLY A 157 -13.41 -2.73 -17.79
CA GLY A 157 -13.19 -2.60 -19.23
C GLY A 157 -11.80 -3.00 -19.73
N GLN A 158 -10.88 -3.44 -18.84
CA GLN A 158 -9.55 -3.90 -19.25
C GLN A 158 -9.43 -5.43 -19.25
N VAL A 159 -8.80 -5.98 -20.29
CA VAL A 159 -8.58 -7.43 -20.46
C VAL A 159 -7.30 -7.90 -19.75
N ALA A 160 -6.30 -7.02 -19.63
CA ALA A 160 -5.04 -7.27 -18.94
C ALA A 160 -5.07 -6.70 -17.50
N PRO A 161 -4.32 -7.28 -16.57
CA PRO A 161 -4.18 -6.69 -15.24
C PRO A 161 -3.40 -5.38 -15.32
N VAL A 162 -3.91 -4.34 -14.66
CA VAL A 162 -3.21 -3.05 -14.49
C VAL A 162 -2.07 -3.16 -13.49
N TYR A 163 -2.24 -4.06 -12.53
CA TYR A 163 -1.24 -4.36 -11.51
C TYR A 163 -0.95 -5.85 -11.49
N ASP A 164 0.32 -6.24 -11.72
CA ASP A 164 0.77 -7.62 -11.69
C ASP A 164 2.24 -7.71 -11.23
N VAL A 165 2.46 -7.44 -9.95
CA VAL A 165 3.80 -7.45 -9.33
C VAL A 165 3.90 -8.63 -8.38
N LEU A 166 4.95 -9.44 -8.53
CA LEU A 166 5.32 -10.47 -7.56
C LEU A 166 6.01 -9.81 -6.37
N TRP A 167 5.35 -9.74 -5.23
CA TRP A 167 5.97 -9.29 -3.99
C TRP A 167 6.53 -10.49 -3.23
N GLY A 168 7.86 -10.53 -3.10
CA GLY A 168 8.56 -11.50 -2.27
C GLY A 168 8.78 -10.96 -0.87
N THR A 169 7.90 -11.26 0.08
CA THR A 169 8.17 -11.03 1.49
C THR A 169 9.20 -12.06 1.94
N SER A 170 10.38 -11.62 2.38
CA SER A 170 11.42 -12.53 2.87
C SER A 170 11.07 -13.09 4.25
N VAL A 171 10.01 -13.90 4.34
CA VAL A 171 9.79 -14.78 5.49
C VAL A 171 10.80 -15.91 5.35
N LYS A 172 11.74 -16.07 6.29
CA LYS A 172 12.70 -17.19 6.26
C LYS A 172 12.08 -18.41 6.92
N ARG A 173 12.15 -19.56 6.24
CA ARG A 173 11.80 -20.87 6.82
C ARG A 173 12.76 -21.22 7.96
N PHE A 174 12.24 -21.39 9.17
CA PHE A 174 12.97 -22.09 10.22
C PHE A 174 12.92 -23.60 9.96
N ILE A 175 14.09 -24.21 9.86
CA ILE A 175 14.27 -25.66 9.78
C ILE A 175 14.56 -26.13 11.22
N GLN A 176 13.73 -27.05 11.73
CA GLN A 176 14.05 -27.85 12.92
C GLN A 176 14.95 -29.01 12.49
#